data_AF-A0A9D9S833-F1
#
_entry.id   AF-A0A9D9S833-F1
#
_cell.length_a   1.000
_cell.length_b   1.000
_cell.length_c   1.000
_cell.angle_alpha   90.00
_cell.angle_beta   90.00
_cell.angle_gamma   90.00
#
_symmetry.space_group_name_H-M   'P 1'
#
loop_
_entity.id
_entity.type
_entity.pdbx_description
1 polymer ?
#
loop_
_entity_poly.entity_id
_entity_poly.type
_entity_poly.pdbx_seq_one_letter_code
_entity_poly.pdbx_strand_id
1 'polypeptide(L)'
;MHRRTFTLALLLVPAIAGAQVGVDVRLAILTDFVKAIGAAGDAISKLTEGFRTLVVAGKDSYKYVAAEREQSRLIDISRRTTELIAKHNIAVIESIDQYIAAPKRTQQDWTRVVLNVEATLGAVQQLLMDVEREDGSFVLEPAYLTLNQVLSGRARLLGQLAAMPAPESAEELALLGQANEKYRVLVDRATAAVSQLNAYVKTGK
;
A
#
# COMPACT_ATOMS: atom_id res chain seq x y z
N MET A 1 -58.69 -39.69 -24.99
CA MET A 1 -57.34 -39.80 -25.56
C MET A 1 -56.77 -38.39 -25.79
N HIS A 2 -55.96 -37.87 -24.87
CA HIS A 2 -55.30 -36.57 -25.02
C HIS A 2 -53.78 -36.76 -24.95
N ARG A 3 -53.12 -36.64 -26.10
CA ARG A 3 -51.66 -36.65 -26.22
C ARG A 3 -51.14 -35.27 -25.81
N ARG A 4 -50.44 -35.19 -24.69
CA ARG A 4 -49.67 -34.00 -24.27
C ARG A 4 -48.26 -34.12 -24.86
N THR A 5 -47.97 -33.31 -25.86
CA THR A 5 -46.63 -33.07 -26.39
C THR A 5 -45.87 -32.15 -25.44
N PHE A 6 -44.83 -32.70 -24.79
CA PHE A 6 -43.85 -31.92 -24.03
C PHE A 6 -42.72 -31.50 -24.97
N THR A 7 -42.68 -30.21 -25.31
CA THR A 7 -41.58 -29.60 -26.05
C THR A 7 -40.47 -29.27 -25.06
N LEU A 8 -39.39 -30.06 -25.06
CA LEU A 8 -38.19 -29.80 -24.25
C LEU A 8 -37.41 -28.64 -24.92
N ALA A 9 -37.53 -27.43 -24.37
CA ALA A 9 -36.72 -26.30 -24.78
C ALA A 9 -35.32 -26.45 -24.17
N LEU A 10 -34.36 -26.89 -24.98
CA LEU A 10 -32.94 -26.94 -24.64
C LEU A 10 -32.40 -25.50 -24.57
N LEU A 11 -32.38 -24.90 -23.37
CA LEU A 11 -31.75 -23.61 -23.13
C LEU A 11 -30.22 -23.77 -23.22
N LEU A 12 -29.67 -23.44 -24.38
CA LEU A 12 -28.24 -23.16 -24.58
C LEU A 12 -27.86 -21.94 -23.75
N VAL A 13 -27.40 -22.16 -22.53
CA VAL A 13 -26.69 -21.12 -21.77
C VAL A 13 -25.32 -20.94 -22.43
N PRO A 14 -24.97 -19.75 -22.96
CA PRO A 14 -23.63 -19.51 -23.45
C PRO A 14 -22.67 -19.64 -22.27
N ALA A 15 -21.83 -20.68 -22.30
CA ALA A 15 -20.70 -20.79 -21.41
C ALA A 15 -19.76 -19.62 -21.72
N ILE A 16 -19.86 -18.55 -20.93
CA ILE A 16 -18.85 -17.49 -20.91
C ILE A 16 -17.61 -18.14 -20.30
N ALA A 17 -16.79 -18.76 -21.16
CA ALA A 17 -15.44 -19.16 -20.82
C ALA A 17 -14.67 -17.85 -20.57
N GLY A 18 -14.64 -17.41 -19.31
CA GLY A 18 -13.74 -16.34 -18.89
C GLY A 18 -12.32 -16.77 -19.23
N ALA A 19 -11.67 -16.07 -20.15
CA ALA A 19 -10.28 -16.32 -20.49
C ALA A 19 -9.46 -16.19 -19.19
N GLN A 20 -9.04 -17.31 -18.63
CA GLN A 20 -8.22 -17.32 -17.44
C GLN A 20 -6.91 -16.60 -17.76
N VAL A 21 -6.58 -15.59 -16.96
CA VAL A 21 -5.31 -14.87 -17.05
C VAL A 21 -4.19 -15.89 -16.95
N GLY A 22 -3.35 -15.99 -17.99
CA GLY A 22 -2.24 -16.94 -18.04
C GLY A 22 -1.26 -16.76 -16.87
N VAL A 23 -0.64 -17.85 -16.43
CA VAL A 23 0.30 -17.87 -15.29
C VAL A 23 1.37 -16.78 -15.44
N ASP A 24 1.94 -16.62 -16.62
CA ASP A 24 2.97 -15.60 -16.90
C ASP A 24 2.51 -14.17 -16.61
N VAL A 25 1.25 -13.86 -16.95
CA VAL A 25 0.66 -12.54 -16.69
C VAL A 25 0.48 -12.33 -15.18
N ARG A 26 0.06 -13.36 -14.45
CA ARG A 26 -0.10 -13.28 -12.99
C ARG A 26 1.24 -13.10 -12.27
N LEU A 27 2.27 -13.82 -12.71
CA LEU A 27 3.64 -13.63 -12.21
C LEU A 27 4.17 -12.22 -12.50
N ALA A 28 3.86 -11.65 -13.67
CA ALA A 28 4.22 -10.27 -13.98
C ALA A 28 3.52 -9.27 -13.05
N ILE A 29 2.21 -9.43 -12.82
CA ILE A 29 1.43 -8.59 -11.89
C ILE A 29 2.03 -8.66 -10.47
N LEU A 30 2.30 -9.87 -9.96
CA LEU A 30 2.88 -10.06 -8.63
C LEU A 30 4.30 -9.48 -8.52
N THR A 31 5.11 -9.61 -9.58
CA THR A 31 6.44 -9.01 -9.64
C THR A 31 6.37 -7.48 -9.57
N ASP A 32 5.44 -6.88 -10.32
CA ASP A 32 5.22 -5.44 -10.29
C ASP A 32 4.71 -4.98 -8.92
N PHE A 33 3.91 -5.80 -8.23
CA PHE A 33 3.52 -5.57 -6.85
C PHE A 33 4.70 -5.57 -5.88
N VAL A 34 5.57 -6.59 -5.94
CA VAL A 34 6.81 -6.65 -5.15
C VAL A 34 7.68 -5.41 -5.37
N LYS A 35 7.88 -5.00 -6.64
CA LYS A 35 8.65 -3.81 -7.00
C LYS A 35 8.00 -2.53 -6.46
N ALA A 36 6.68 -2.40 -6.61
CA ALA A 36 5.95 -1.24 -6.15
C ALA A 36 6.13 -1.06 -4.63
N ILE A 37 5.95 -2.10 -3.82
CA ILE A 37 6.13 -2.03 -2.35
C ILE A 37 7.56 -1.60 -2.01
N GLY A 38 8.55 -2.20 -2.65
CA GLY A 38 9.96 -1.82 -2.47
C GLY A 38 10.20 -0.33 -2.74
N ALA A 39 9.67 0.19 -3.84
CA ALA A 39 9.77 1.61 -4.18
C ALA A 39 9.09 2.53 -3.14
N ALA A 40 7.98 2.13 -2.51
CA ALA A 40 7.46 2.91 -1.37
C ALA A 40 8.42 2.87 -0.18
N GLY A 41 8.99 1.70 0.13
CA GLY A 41 9.94 1.56 1.23
C GLY A 41 11.10 2.53 1.10
N ASP A 42 11.60 2.70 -0.12
CA ASP A 42 12.68 3.63 -0.42
C ASP A 42 12.21 5.09 -0.41
N ALA A 43 11.02 5.39 -0.91
CA ALA A 43 10.44 6.73 -0.89
C ALA A 43 10.17 7.23 0.55
N ILE A 44 9.60 6.39 1.43
CA ILE A 44 9.41 6.72 2.86
C ILE A 44 10.75 6.96 3.53
N SER A 45 11.77 6.15 3.23
CA SER A 45 13.11 6.34 3.79
C SER A 45 13.70 7.69 3.39
N LYS A 46 13.56 8.09 2.12
CA LYS A 46 14.00 9.40 1.61
C LYS A 46 13.24 10.56 2.24
N LEU A 47 11.93 10.42 2.42
CA LEU A 47 11.09 11.43 3.06
C LEU A 47 11.51 11.63 4.54
N THR A 48 11.84 10.54 5.23
CA THR A 48 12.40 10.56 6.60
C THR A 48 13.74 11.29 6.66
N GLU A 49 14.63 11.00 5.71
CA GLU A 49 15.93 11.69 5.60
C GLU A 49 15.74 13.19 5.33
N GLY A 50 14.79 13.52 4.46
CA GLY A 50 14.43 14.89 4.15
C GLY A 50 13.94 15.65 5.38
N PHE A 51 13.07 15.05 6.19
CA PHE A 51 12.65 15.64 7.47
C PHE A 51 13.84 15.86 8.40
N ARG A 52 14.76 14.90 8.52
CA ARG A 52 15.97 15.05 9.35
C ARG A 52 16.82 16.23 8.89
N THR A 53 17.01 16.37 7.57
CA THR A 53 17.82 17.44 6.98
C THR A 53 17.19 18.81 7.20
N LEU A 54 15.87 18.94 6.95
CA LEU A 54 15.11 20.16 7.18
C LEU A 54 15.19 20.62 8.63
N VAL A 55 15.07 19.67 9.55
CA VAL A 55 15.17 19.90 10.98
C VAL A 55 16.55 20.43 11.38
N VAL A 56 17.63 19.79 10.90
CA VAL A 56 19.01 20.22 11.21
C VAL A 56 19.27 21.62 10.67
N ALA A 57 18.82 21.92 9.44
CA ALA A 57 18.97 23.25 8.83
C ALA A 57 18.06 24.33 9.48
N GLY A 58 16.87 23.94 9.95
CA GLY A 58 15.91 24.85 10.58
C GLY A 58 16.33 25.33 11.97
N LYS A 59 17.16 24.56 12.68
CA LYS A 59 17.75 24.94 13.97
C LYS A 59 18.57 26.24 13.90
N ASP A 60 19.10 26.57 12.73
CA ASP A 60 19.99 27.72 12.54
C ASP A 60 19.29 28.98 11.99
N SER A 61 18.00 28.91 11.59
CA SER A 61 17.42 29.95 10.71
C SER A 61 15.98 30.43 11.01
N TYR A 62 15.21 29.79 11.90
CA TYR A 62 13.77 30.06 12.02
C TYR A 62 13.31 30.89 13.24
N LYS A 63 12.42 31.87 12.99
CA LYS A 63 11.68 32.62 14.02
C LYS A 63 10.71 31.69 14.79
N TYR A 64 10.71 31.80 16.11
CA TYR A 64 9.98 30.95 17.08
C TYR A 64 8.54 30.55 16.69
N VAL A 65 7.71 31.48 16.17
CA VAL A 65 6.29 31.20 15.83
C VAL A 65 6.15 30.25 14.62
N ALA A 66 7.07 30.32 13.65
CA ALA A 66 7.06 29.40 12.51
C ALA A 66 7.55 28.00 12.94
N ALA A 67 8.46 27.93 13.91
CA ALA A 67 8.92 26.66 14.47
C ALA A 67 7.82 25.92 15.26
N GLU A 68 6.98 26.62 16.03
CA GLU A 68 5.89 26.01 16.81
C GLU A 68 4.77 25.45 15.91
N ARG A 69 4.41 26.16 14.83
CA ARG A 69 3.48 25.64 13.82
C ARG A 69 4.05 24.41 13.13
N GLU A 70 5.32 24.46 12.74
CA GLU A 70 5.99 23.33 12.09
C GLU A 70 6.08 22.10 13.02
N GLN A 71 6.39 22.31 14.30
CA GLN A 71 6.40 21.25 15.30
C GLN A 71 5.02 20.60 15.47
N SER A 72 3.96 21.41 15.57
CA SER A 72 2.57 20.90 15.68
C SER A 72 2.18 20.06 14.45
N ARG A 73 2.64 20.45 13.26
CA ARG A 73 2.43 19.72 12.01
C ARG A 73 3.17 18.39 11.98
N LEU A 74 4.44 18.39 12.34
CA LEU A 74 5.24 17.16 12.43
C LEU A 74 4.64 16.17 13.43
N ILE A 75 4.05 16.65 14.54
CA ILE A 75 3.30 15.81 15.48
C ILE A 75 2.08 15.18 14.81
N ASP A 76 1.30 15.92 14.03
CA ASP A 76 0.11 15.36 13.37
C ASP A 76 0.48 14.35 12.28
N ILE A 77 1.47 14.65 11.44
CA ILE A 77 2.01 13.71 10.44
C ILE A 77 2.54 12.45 11.13
N SER A 78 3.28 12.60 12.24
CA SER A 78 3.77 11.47 13.04
C SER A 78 2.63 10.59 13.56
N ARG A 79 1.60 11.20 14.14
CA ARG A 79 0.42 10.50 14.67
C ARG A 79 -0.29 9.71 13.57
N ARG A 80 -0.56 10.34 12.43
CA ARG A 80 -1.27 9.72 11.31
C ARG A 80 -0.45 8.62 10.64
N THR A 81 0.86 8.82 10.53
CA THR A 81 1.78 7.78 10.05
C THR A 81 1.80 6.59 11.02
N THR A 82 1.78 6.84 12.33
CA THR A 82 1.66 5.78 13.36
C THR A 82 0.35 5.01 13.21
N GLU A 83 -0.77 5.71 13.02
CA GLU A 83 -2.08 5.08 12.79
C GLU A 83 -2.07 4.22 11.51
N LEU A 84 -1.45 4.71 10.44
CA LEU A 84 -1.30 3.98 9.19
C LEU A 84 -0.48 2.69 9.37
N ILE A 85 0.65 2.78 10.07
CA ILE A 85 1.49 1.61 10.37
C ILE A 85 0.73 0.60 11.22
N ALA A 86 0.17 1.05 12.34
CA ALA A 86 -0.42 0.17 13.35
C ALA A 86 -1.70 -0.51 12.88
N LYS A 87 -2.53 0.14 12.04
CA LYS A 87 -3.81 -0.43 11.62
C LYS A 87 -3.77 -1.11 10.25
N HIS A 88 -3.12 -0.50 9.27
CA HIS A 88 -3.28 -0.91 7.88
C HIS A 88 -2.17 -1.86 7.42
N ASN A 89 -0.91 -1.56 7.75
CA ASN A 89 0.19 -2.41 7.30
C ASN A 89 0.23 -3.77 8.01
N ILE A 90 -0.12 -3.82 9.31
CA ILE A 90 -0.22 -5.10 10.03
C ILE A 90 -1.29 -5.98 9.40
N ALA A 91 -2.46 -5.43 9.08
CA ALA A 91 -3.55 -6.17 8.44
C ALA A 91 -3.15 -6.74 7.07
N VAL A 92 -2.36 -6.00 6.28
CA VAL A 92 -1.82 -6.52 5.00
C VAL A 92 -0.89 -7.70 5.28
N ILE A 93 0.10 -7.53 6.16
CA ILE A 93 1.08 -8.57 6.48
C ILE A 93 0.40 -9.85 6.95
N GLU A 94 -0.49 -9.72 7.93
CA GLU A 94 -1.24 -10.85 8.48
C GLU A 94 -2.11 -11.53 7.43
N SER A 95 -2.77 -10.77 6.55
CA SER A 95 -3.60 -11.36 5.50
C SER A 95 -2.78 -12.13 4.47
N ILE A 96 -1.58 -11.66 4.11
CA ILE A 96 -0.69 -12.38 3.20
C ILE A 96 -0.14 -13.63 3.88
N ASP A 97 0.30 -13.56 5.14
CA ASP A 97 0.76 -14.72 5.91
C ASP A 97 -0.32 -15.79 6.01
N GLN A 98 -1.55 -15.39 6.38
CA GLN A 98 -2.70 -16.29 6.47
C GLN A 98 -3.02 -16.94 5.12
N TYR A 99 -2.97 -16.16 4.03
CA TYR A 99 -3.20 -16.68 2.69
C TYR A 99 -2.13 -17.71 2.28
N ILE A 100 -0.85 -17.43 2.53
CA ILE A 100 0.26 -18.33 2.20
C ILE A 100 0.19 -19.60 3.06
N ALA A 101 -0.12 -19.47 4.36
CA ALA A 101 -0.18 -20.60 5.29
C ALA A 101 -1.43 -21.47 5.15
N ALA A 102 -2.49 -20.98 4.50
CA ALA A 102 -3.76 -21.69 4.37
C ALA A 102 -3.59 -23.03 3.61
N PRO A 103 -4.07 -24.17 4.17
CA PRO A 103 -4.04 -25.47 3.49
C PRO A 103 -4.85 -25.49 2.19
N LYS A 104 -5.95 -24.72 2.16
CA LYS A 104 -6.78 -24.50 0.98
C LYS A 104 -6.97 -23.00 0.81
N ARG A 105 -6.44 -22.48 -0.28
CA ARG A 105 -6.53 -21.05 -0.65
C ARG A 105 -7.79 -20.85 -1.48
N THR A 106 -8.56 -19.81 -1.16
CA THR A 106 -9.79 -19.50 -1.88
C THR A 106 -9.72 -18.11 -2.49
N GLN A 107 -10.54 -17.85 -3.50
CA GLN A 107 -10.70 -16.51 -4.06
C GLN A 107 -11.12 -15.50 -2.99
N GLN A 108 -11.93 -15.90 -2.00
CA GLN A 108 -12.36 -15.02 -0.93
C GLN A 108 -11.20 -14.58 -0.02
N ASP A 109 -10.25 -15.48 0.26
CA ASP A 109 -9.04 -15.15 1.02
C ASP A 109 -8.14 -14.20 0.22
N TRP A 110 -8.01 -14.43 -1.08
CA TRP A 110 -7.28 -13.52 -1.97
C TRP A 110 -7.92 -12.13 -2.02
N THR A 111 -9.24 -12.04 -2.19
CA THR A 111 -9.97 -10.77 -2.14
C THR A 111 -9.72 -10.02 -0.84
N ARG A 112 -9.60 -10.72 0.30
CA ARG A 112 -9.26 -10.09 1.59
C ARG A 112 -7.87 -9.45 1.57
N VAL A 113 -6.87 -10.14 1.00
CA VAL A 113 -5.53 -9.59 0.82
C VAL A 113 -5.59 -8.32 -0.02
N VAL A 114 -6.28 -8.37 -1.17
CA VAL A 114 -6.40 -7.21 -2.08
C VAL A 114 -7.09 -6.03 -1.39
N LEU A 115 -8.18 -6.25 -0.65
CA LEU A 115 -8.89 -5.20 0.07
C LEU A 115 -8.02 -4.55 1.16
N ASN A 116 -7.19 -5.31 1.86
CA ASN A 116 -6.27 -4.77 2.86
C ASN A 116 -5.17 -3.91 2.19
N VAL A 117 -4.66 -4.35 1.04
CA VAL A 117 -3.69 -3.58 0.24
C VAL A 117 -4.34 -2.28 -0.26
N GLU A 118 -5.56 -2.35 -0.78
CA GLU A 118 -6.32 -1.19 -1.24
C GLU A 118 -6.57 -0.18 -0.11
N ALA A 119 -7.04 -0.64 1.06
CA ALA A 119 -7.27 0.22 2.22
C ALA A 119 -5.98 0.92 2.67
N THR A 120 -4.86 0.21 2.66
CA THR A 120 -3.54 0.78 2.97
C THR A 120 -3.14 1.85 1.97
N LEU A 121 -3.33 1.60 0.67
CA LEU A 121 -3.00 2.58 -0.37
C LEU A 121 -3.88 3.82 -0.29
N GLY A 122 -5.17 3.67 0.00
CA GLY A 122 -6.08 4.78 0.27
C GLY A 122 -5.63 5.63 1.46
N ALA A 123 -5.21 4.99 2.56
CA ALA A 123 -4.68 5.70 3.72
C ALA A 123 -3.39 6.47 3.42
N VAL A 124 -2.48 5.88 2.63
CA VAL A 124 -1.23 6.56 2.20
C VAL A 124 -1.54 7.75 1.30
N GLN A 125 -2.47 7.59 0.34
CA GLN A 125 -2.86 8.68 -0.56
C GLN A 125 -3.50 9.84 0.22
N GLN A 126 -4.36 9.54 1.19
CA GLN A 126 -4.96 10.55 2.05
C GLN A 126 -3.89 11.30 2.85
N LEU A 127 -2.91 10.60 3.41
CA LEU A 127 -1.79 11.22 4.13
C LEU A 127 -1.04 12.21 3.24
N LEU A 128 -0.80 11.84 1.97
CA LEU A 128 -0.08 12.71 1.04
C LEU A 128 -0.87 13.91 0.58
N MET A 129 -2.16 13.74 0.28
CA MET A 129 -3.01 14.88 -0.05
C MET A 129 -3.04 15.90 1.08
N ASP A 130 -2.99 15.45 2.32
CA ASP A 130 -2.95 16.35 3.46
C ASP A 130 -1.58 17.00 3.64
N VAL A 131 -0.47 16.29 3.33
CA VAL A 131 0.86 16.90 3.25
C VAL A 131 0.92 17.98 2.15
N GLU A 132 0.31 17.75 0.99
CA GLU A 132 0.26 18.71 -0.12
C GLU A 132 -0.58 19.94 0.20
N ARG A 133 -1.75 19.75 0.83
CA ARG A 133 -2.67 20.83 1.21
C ARG A 133 -2.11 21.78 2.27
N GLU A 134 -1.12 21.35 3.03
CA GLU A 134 -0.48 22.17 4.07
C GLU A 134 0.54 23.22 3.55
N ASP A 135 0.64 23.37 2.22
CA ASP A 135 1.17 24.52 1.45
C ASP A 135 2.68 24.53 1.08
N GLY A 136 2.94 25.08 -0.12
CA GLY A 136 4.01 24.77 -1.08
C GLY A 136 5.42 25.31 -0.82
N SER A 137 5.79 25.55 0.43
CA SER A 137 7.18 25.95 0.80
C SER A 137 8.07 24.78 1.20
N PHE A 138 7.53 23.56 1.17
CA PHE A 138 8.22 22.38 1.65
C PHE A 138 9.30 21.91 0.67
N VAL A 139 10.56 21.93 1.11
CA VAL A 139 11.75 21.45 0.35
C VAL A 139 11.75 19.93 0.10
N LEU A 140 10.62 19.23 0.35
CA LEU A 140 10.45 17.81 0.04
C LEU A 140 9.71 17.55 -1.27
N GLU A 141 9.45 18.57 -2.08
CA GLU A 141 8.82 18.44 -3.41
C GLU A 141 9.35 17.23 -4.21
N PRO A 142 10.68 16.98 -4.30
CA PRO A 142 11.18 15.82 -5.04
C PRO A 142 10.78 14.46 -4.43
N ALA A 143 10.81 14.35 -3.10
CA ALA A 143 10.42 13.13 -2.38
C ALA A 143 8.90 12.91 -2.45
N TYR A 144 8.13 14.00 -2.34
CA TYR A 144 6.68 14.01 -2.51
C TYR A 144 6.27 13.59 -3.91
N LEU A 145 6.85 14.21 -4.95
CA LEU A 145 6.59 13.87 -6.36
C LEU A 145 6.94 12.43 -6.67
N THR A 146 8.08 11.95 -6.17
CA THR A 146 8.49 10.54 -6.33
C THR A 146 7.45 9.62 -5.69
N LEU A 147 7.00 9.92 -4.47
CA LEU A 147 6.04 9.10 -3.76
C LEU A 147 4.65 9.14 -4.43
N ASN A 148 4.20 10.30 -4.90
CA ASN A 148 2.94 10.46 -5.60
C ASN A 148 2.94 9.72 -6.96
N GLN A 149 4.05 9.77 -7.71
CA GLN A 149 4.23 8.97 -8.93
C GLN A 149 4.16 7.47 -8.63
N VAL A 150 4.85 7.02 -7.58
CA VAL A 150 4.84 5.62 -7.14
C VAL A 150 3.43 5.17 -6.77
N LEU A 151 2.61 6.03 -6.17
CA LEU A 151 1.24 5.69 -5.78
C LEU A 151 0.24 5.75 -6.94
N SER A 152 0.39 6.71 -7.84
CA SER A 152 -0.45 6.82 -9.04
C SER A 152 -0.35 5.56 -9.92
N GLY A 153 0.85 4.98 -10.02
CA GLY A 153 1.04 3.69 -10.70
C GLY A 153 0.32 2.50 -10.04
N ARG A 154 -0.03 2.61 -8.75
CA ARG A 154 -0.60 1.49 -7.98
C ARG A 154 -2.10 1.33 -8.14
N ALA A 155 -2.85 2.37 -8.51
CA ALA A 155 -4.28 2.24 -8.77
C ALA A 155 -4.55 1.22 -9.90
N ARG A 156 -3.73 1.27 -10.96
CA ARG A 156 -3.77 0.29 -12.05
C ARG A 156 -3.42 -1.12 -11.56
N LEU A 157 -2.33 -1.23 -10.80
CA LEU A 157 -1.87 -2.50 -10.26
C LEU A 157 -2.88 -3.14 -9.30
N LEU A 158 -3.55 -2.34 -8.46
CA LEU A 158 -4.66 -2.80 -7.61
C LEU A 158 -5.80 -3.38 -8.45
N GLY A 159 -6.20 -2.70 -9.52
CA GLY A 159 -7.20 -3.22 -10.45
C GLY A 159 -6.79 -4.57 -11.07
N GLN A 160 -5.50 -4.73 -11.39
CA GLN A 160 -4.95 -5.99 -11.89
C GLN A 160 -4.95 -7.09 -10.83
N LEU A 161 -4.55 -6.79 -9.59
CA LEU A 161 -4.56 -7.72 -8.45
C LEU A 161 -6.00 -8.18 -8.12
N ALA A 162 -6.96 -7.26 -8.16
CA ALA A 162 -8.37 -7.54 -7.89
C ALA A 162 -9.01 -8.42 -8.97
N ALA A 163 -8.63 -8.22 -10.24
CA ALA A 163 -9.12 -9.03 -11.37
C ALA A 163 -8.39 -10.38 -11.51
N MET A 164 -7.26 -10.55 -10.83
CA MET A 164 -6.47 -11.77 -10.87
C MET A 164 -7.17 -12.89 -10.08
N PRO A 165 -7.20 -14.14 -10.59
CA PRO A 165 -7.60 -15.27 -9.78
C PRO A 165 -6.61 -15.49 -8.62
N ALA A 166 -7.06 -16.20 -7.60
CA ALA A 166 -6.29 -16.54 -6.41
C ALA A 166 -4.92 -17.16 -6.80
N PRO A 167 -3.79 -16.60 -6.30
CA PRO A 167 -2.47 -17.19 -6.47
C PRO A 167 -2.39 -18.61 -5.88
N GLU A 168 -1.98 -19.59 -6.67
CA GLU A 168 -1.95 -21.01 -6.28
C GLU A 168 -0.60 -21.67 -6.53
N SER A 169 0.17 -21.21 -7.51
CA SER A 169 1.46 -21.82 -7.87
C SER A 169 2.54 -21.51 -6.85
N ALA A 170 3.55 -22.36 -6.75
CA ALA A 170 4.67 -22.16 -5.83
C ALA A 170 5.42 -20.85 -6.11
N GLU A 171 5.58 -20.49 -7.38
CA GLU A 171 6.23 -19.26 -7.82
C GLU A 171 5.41 -18.02 -7.44
N GLU A 172 4.08 -18.08 -7.62
CA GLU A 172 3.18 -16.98 -7.23
C GLU A 172 3.21 -16.77 -5.71
N LEU A 173 3.17 -17.86 -4.93
CA LEU A 173 3.26 -17.80 -3.47
C LEU A 173 4.63 -17.29 -2.99
N ALA A 174 5.72 -17.64 -3.68
CA ALA A 174 7.05 -17.12 -3.39
C ALA A 174 7.12 -15.60 -3.64
N LEU A 175 6.49 -15.09 -4.70
CA LEU A 175 6.39 -13.64 -4.94
C LEU A 175 5.54 -12.94 -3.87
N LEU A 176 4.44 -13.55 -3.42
CA LEU A 176 3.66 -13.02 -2.30
C LEU A 176 4.48 -12.99 -1.00
N GLY A 177 5.28 -14.02 -0.73
CA GLY A 177 6.21 -14.04 0.40
C GLY A 177 7.22 -12.90 0.32
N GLN A 178 7.81 -12.67 -0.85
CA GLN A 178 8.72 -11.53 -1.07
C GLN A 178 8.02 -10.18 -0.90
N ALA A 179 6.78 -10.04 -1.37
CA ALA A 179 5.98 -8.84 -1.17
C ALA A 179 5.74 -8.59 0.32
N ASN A 180 5.44 -9.66 1.08
CA ASN A 180 5.20 -9.58 2.51
C ASN A 180 6.45 -9.12 3.28
N GLU A 181 7.62 -9.69 2.97
CA GLU A 181 8.89 -9.27 3.57
C GLU A 181 9.21 -7.81 3.26
N LYS A 182 8.94 -7.34 2.03
CA LYS A 182 9.08 -5.92 1.70
C LYS A 182 8.10 -5.04 2.47
N TYR A 183 6.89 -5.51 2.74
CA TYR A 183 5.93 -4.82 3.60
C TYR A 183 6.41 -4.72 5.05
N ARG A 184 7.02 -5.78 5.61
CA ARG A 184 7.65 -5.72 6.94
C ARG A 184 8.76 -4.68 7.00
N VAL A 185 9.66 -4.69 6.02
CA VAL A 185 10.74 -3.69 5.92
C VAL A 185 10.18 -2.26 5.78
N LEU A 186 9.11 -2.08 5.00
CA LEU A 186 8.40 -0.80 4.88
C LEU A 186 7.86 -0.33 6.25
N VAL A 187 7.20 -1.23 6.99
CA VAL A 187 6.67 -0.98 8.34
C VAL A 187 7.77 -0.60 9.32
N ASP A 188 8.87 -1.34 9.34
CA ASP A 188 9.99 -1.10 10.25
C ASP A 188 10.63 0.26 9.97
N ARG A 189 10.85 0.59 8.68
CA ARG A 189 11.39 1.89 8.27
C ARG A 189 10.45 3.03 8.63
N ALA A 190 9.15 2.87 8.40
CA ALA A 190 8.15 3.87 8.76
C ALA A 190 8.06 4.05 10.28
N THR A 191 8.15 2.96 11.06
CA THR A 191 8.19 3.01 12.53
C THR A 191 9.42 3.75 13.03
N ALA A 192 10.60 3.45 12.46
CA ALA A 192 11.84 4.14 12.77
C ALA A 192 11.76 5.63 12.45
N ALA A 193 11.16 5.99 11.31
CA ALA A 193 10.94 7.37 10.89
C ALA A 193 10.09 8.15 11.90
N VAL A 194 8.94 7.58 12.29
CA VAL A 194 8.07 8.18 13.30
C VAL A 194 8.79 8.30 14.65
N SER A 195 9.55 7.28 15.07
CA SER A 195 10.32 7.32 16.31
C SER A 195 11.35 8.45 16.31
N GLN A 196 12.11 8.61 15.22
CA GLN A 196 13.07 9.72 15.05
C GLN A 196 12.37 11.08 15.08
N LEU A 197 11.23 11.20 14.41
CA LEU A 197 10.44 12.42 14.39
C LEU A 197 9.94 12.78 15.79
N ASN A 198 9.43 11.81 16.54
CA ASN A 198 8.96 11.99 17.92
C ASN A 198 10.09 12.34 18.89
N ALA A 199 11.25 11.69 18.76
CA ALA A 199 12.43 12.00 19.57
C ALA A 199 12.85 13.46 19.35
N TYR A 200 12.86 13.90 18.09
CA TYR A 200 13.19 15.27 17.75
C TYR A 200 12.20 16.28 18.34
N VAL A 201 10.89 16.06 18.16
CA VAL A 201 9.83 16.91 18.74
C VAL A 201 10.00 17.07 20.26
N LYS A 202 10.46 16.03 20.96
CA LYS A 202 10.74 16.08 22.40
C LYS A 202 11.99 16.88 22.76
N THR A 203 13.05 16.81 21.95
CA THR A 203 14.32 17.52 22.18
C THR A 203 14.31 18.99 21.74
N GLY A 204 13.37 19.39 20.89
CA GLY A 204 13.18 20.79 20.47
C GLY A 204 12.41 21.65 21.48
N LYS A 205 12.12 21.13 22.68
CA LYS A 205 11.64 21.88 23.85
C LYS A 205 12.82 22.22 24.75
#